data_AF-A0A1I0AXW6-F1
#
_entry.id   AF-A0A1I0AXW6-F1
#
_cell.length_a   1.000
_cell.length_b   1.000
_cell.length_c   1.000
_cell.angle_alpha   90.00
_cell.angle_beta   90.00
_cell.angle_gamma   90.00
#
_symmetry.space_group_name_H-M   'P 1'
#
loop_
_entity.id
_entity.type
_entity.pdbx_description
1 polymer ?
#
loop_
_entity_poly.entity_id
_entity_poly.type
_entity_poly.pdbx_seq_one_letter_code
_entity_poly.pdbx_strand_id
1 'polypeptide(L)'
;MKKRICIIASILALTFGSSITCIAGSWQQNQIGFWYQNDDGSYPTNSWMQDSDGKWYYFDENGYMLHDQWIGNYYVGSSGEMLINTTTPDGYQVGPDGAWIQPNAQTAEQTVTLGMKNAVKKAQQYLKYMSFSRKGLIKQLEYEGFSSSEATYAVDAVGADWEVQCAKKAEAYLKYTSFSRTGLKKQLEYEGFTGSEVAFGLLAVGY
;
A
#
# COMPACT_ATOMS: atom_id res chain seq x y z
N MET A 1 44.64 36.73 45.39
CA MET A 1 45.14 35.48 44.80
C MET A 1 44.34 35.19 43.52
N LYS A 2 45.04 34.88 42.42
CA LYS A 2 44.64 34.09 41.21
C LYS A 2 43.35 34.53 40.45
N LYS A 3 43.36 35.20 39.28
CA LYS A 3 43.88 34.96 37.90
C LYS A 3 42.82 34.38 36.90
N ARG A 4 42.77 34.96 35.68
CA ARG A 4 42.35 34.48 34.31
C ARG A 4 40.85 34.68 33.93
N ILE A 5 40.37 35.37 32.86
CA ILE A 5 40.69 35.63 31.42
C ILE A 5 39.71 34.90 30.47
N CYS A 6 38.98 35.68 29.65
CA CYS A 6 38.42 35.50 28.27
C CYS A 6 37.50 34.27 27.97
N ILE A 7 36.55 34.25 27.02
CA ILE A 7 36.53 34.68 25.60
C ILE A 7 35.06 34.88 25.12
N ILE A 8 34.92 35.76 24.13
CA ILE A 8 33.72 36.19 23.37
C ILE A 8 33.34 35.15 22.29
N ALA A 9 32.06 34.95 21.99
CA ALA A 9 31.61 34.55 20.64
C ALA A 9 30.14 34.95 20.39
N SER A 10 29.95 35.97 19.56
CA SER A 10 28.66 36.41 19.01
C SER A 10 28.36 35.64 17.73
N ILE A 11 27.15 35.11 17.55
CA ILE A 11 26.56 34.89 16.22
C ILE A 11 25.07 35.30 16.23
N LEU A 12 24.77 36.24 15.34
CA LEU A 12 23.46 36.74 14.94
C LEU A 12 22.86 35.77 13.91
N ALA A 13 21.64 35.27 14.11
CA ALA A 13 20.87 34.62 13.04
C ALA A 13 19.36 34.82 13.22
N LEU A 14 18.82 35.60 12.28
CA LEU A 14 17.45 35.76 11.79
C LEU A 14 16.29 35.14 12.59
N THR A 15 15.40 36.04 13.02
CA THR A 15 13.98 35.76 13.22
C THR A 15 13.30 35.38 11.91
N PHE A 16 12.63 34.23 11.83
CA PHE A 16 11.32 34.05 11.19
C PHE A 16 10.75 32.69 11.60
N GLY A 17 9.52 32.70 12.07
CA GLY A 17 8.77 31.52 12.47
C GLY A 17 8.13 31.77 13.83
N SER A 18 6.95 32.39 13.79
CA SER A 18 6.08 32.60 14.93
C SER A 18 6.15 31.42 15.89
N SER A 19 6.49 31.70 17.15
CA SER A 19 6.20 30.77 18.23
C SER A 19 4.74 30.41 18.10
N ILE A 20 4.44 29.20 17.62
CA ILE A 20 3.26 28.54 18.11
C ILE A 20 3.61 28.38 19.58
N THR A 21 3.08 29.26 20.43
CA THR A 21 2.97 28.92 21.84
C THR A 21 2.32 27.53 21.82
N CYS A 22 3.07 26.49 22.18
CA CYS A 22 2.41 25.32 22.70
C CYS A 22 1.54 25.87 23.83
N ILE A 23 0.23 25.79 23.65
CA ILE A 23 -0.70 26.14 24.72
C ILE A 23 -0.43 25.06 25.76
N ALA A 24 0.35 25.41 26.79
CA ALA A 24 0.82 24.49 27.80
C ALA A 24 -0.28 24.34 28.85
N GLY A 25 -1.39 23.71 28.47
CA GLY A 25 -2.44 23.40 29.42
C GLY A 25 -1.98 22.40 30.49
N SER A 26 -2.78 22.26 31.53
CA SER A 26 -2.51 21.37 32.66
C SER A 26 -3.62 20.34 32.80
N TRP A 27 -3.21 19.11 33.12
CA TRP A 27 -4.13 18.07 33.55
C TRP A 27 -4.78 18.43 34.87
N GLN A 28 -6.10 18.26 34.93
CA GLN A 28 -6.92 18.50 36.10
C GLN A 28 -7.71 17.23 36.42
N GLN A 29 -8.12 17.08 37.69
CA GLN A 29 -8.87 15.92 38.16
C GLN A 29 -9.93 16.32 39.18
N ASN A 30 -11.09 15.70 39.10
CA ASN A 30 -12.13 15.78 40.12
C ASN A 30 -12.74 14.38 40.37
N GLN A 31 -13.90 14.32 41.03
CA GLN A 31 -14.59 13.07 41.32
C GLN A 31 -15.18 12.37 40.08
N ILE A 32 -15.34 13.08 38.97
CA ILE A 32 -15.94 12.58 37.72
C ILE A 32 -14.86 12.02 36.81
N GLY A 33 -13.72 12.70 36.69
CA GLY A 33 -12.62 12.24 35.86
C GLY A 33 -11.50 13.25 35.70
N PHE A 34 -10.65 12.98 34.72
CA PHE A 34 -9.56 13.86 34.31
C PHE A 34 -10.00 14.73 33.13
N TRP A 35 -9.54 15.98 33.07
CA TRP A 35 -9.66 16.83 31.88
C TRP A 35 -8.38 17.62 31.65
N TYR A 36 -8.21 18.16 30.46
CA TYR A 36 -7.08 19.04 30.15
C TYR A 36 -7.56 20.48 30.03
N GLN A 37 -6.97 21.39 30.80
CA GLN A 37 -7.33 22.80 30.78
C GLN A 37 -6.19 23.62 30.19
N ASN A 38 -6.47 24.30 29.08
CA ASN A 38 -5.57 25.26 28.45
C ASN A 38 -5.39 26.52 29.32
N ASP A 39 -4.31 27.26 29.09
CA ASP A 39 -4.01 28.50 29.83
C ASP A 39 -5.08 29.59 29.66
N ASP A 40 -5.83 29.56 28.55
CA ASP A 40 -6.97 30.45 28.28
C ASP A 40 -8.27 29.99 28.97
N GLY A 41 -8.20 28.90 29.75
CA GLY A 41 -9.32 28.29 30.45
C GLY A 41 -10.17 27.36 29.59
N SER A 42 -9.92 27.25 28.28
CA SER A 42 -10.61 26.32 27.39
C SER A 42 -10.18 24.88 27.62
N TYR A 43 -10.98 23.93 27.15
CA TYR A 43 -10.68 22.51 27.25
C TYR A 43 -11.24 21.76 26.03
N PRO A 44 -10.58 20.66 25.59
CA PRO A 44 -11.05 19.85 24.47
C PRO A 44 -12.36 19.13 24.82
N THR A 45 -13.28 19.04 23.86
CA THR A 45 -14.52 18.28 23.97
C THR A 45 -14.80 17.56 22.65
N ASN A 46 -15.27 16.32 22.70
CA ASN A 46 -15.50 15.45 21.54
C ASN A 46 -14.31 15.42 20.55
N SER A 47 -13.09 15.44 21.07
CA SER A 47 -11.89 15.64 20.25
C SER A 47 -10.67 14.94 20.82
N TRP A 48 -9.76 14.58 19.93
CA TRP A 48 -8.42 14.13 20.26
C TRP A 48 -7.52 15.31 20.63
N MET A 49 -6.68 15.13 21.63
CA MET A 49 -5.61 16.04 22.01
C MET A 49 -4.32 15.27 22.19
N GLN A 50 -3.23 15.85 21.71
CA GLN A 50 -1.89 15.35 21.96
C GLN A 50 -1.26 16.12 23.11
N ASP A 51 -0.78 15.40 24.13
CA ASP A 51 -0.01 16.00 25.22
C ASP A 51 1.43 16.28 24.77
N SER A 52 2.16 17.08 25.55
CA SER A 52 3.56 17.43 25.39
C SER A 52 4.51 16.23 25.25
N ASP A 53 4.15 15.08 25.83
CA ASP A 53 4.86 13.80 25.71
C ASP A 53 4.57 13.05 24.39
N GLY A 54 3.76 13.63 23.50
CA GLY A 54 3.38 13.04 22.21
C GLY A 54 2.27 11.99 22.27
N LYS A 55 1.72 11.73 23.47
CA LYS A 55 0.62 10.79 23.70
C LYS A 55 -0.73 11.42 23.35
N TRP A 56 -1.63 10.62 22.80
CA TRP A 56 -2.97 11.05 22.41
C TRP A 56 -4.03 10.65 23.42
N TYR A 57 -4.97 11.54 23.67
CA TYR A 57 -6.09 11.36 24.59
C TYR A 57 -7.37 11.86 23.92
N TYR A 58 -8.51 11.22 24.21
CA TYR A 58 -9.80 11.64 23.69
C TYR A 58 -10.72 12.14 24.81
N PHE A 59 -11.44 13.22 24.53
CA PHE A 59 -12.34 13.85 25.49
C PHE A 59 -13.79 13.73 25.03
N ASP A 60 -14.69 13.47 25.98
CA ASP A 60 -16.14 13.39 25.73
C ASP A 60 -16.77 14.76 25.49
N GLU A 61 -18.10 14.81 25.40
CA GLU A 61 -18.86 16.04 25.18
C GLU A 61 -18.73 17.07 26.33
N ASN A 62 -18.43 16.60 27.53
CA ASN A 62 -18.27 17.41 28.73
C ASN A 62 -16.81 17.82 28.98
N GLY A 63 -15.88 17.27 28.20
CA GLY A 63 -14.45 17.52 28.29
C GLY A 63 -13.72 16.59 29.24
N TYR A 64 -14.33 15.48 29.66
CA TYR A 64 -13.64 14.47 30.45
C TYR A 64 -12.92 13.46 29.55
N MET A 65 -11.71 13.09 29.95
CA MET A 65 -10.86 12.13 29.26
C MET A 65 -11.48 10.73 29.34
N LEU A 66 -11.68 10.11 28.18
CA LEU A 66 -12.12 8.73 28.07
C LEU A 66 -10.94 7.77 28.25
N HIS A 67 -11.22 6.61 28.85
CA HIS A 67 -10.27 5.51 29.05
C HIS A 67 -10.98 4.15 28.89
N ASP A 68 -10.19 3.10 28.72
CA ASP A 68 -10.61 1.69 28.59
C ASP A 68 -11.71 1.43 27.54
N GLN A 69 -11.68 2.14 26.41
CA GLN A 69 -12.74 2.04 25.40
C GLN A 69 -12.29 2.38 23.97
N TRP A 70 -13.12 1.97 23.00
CA TRP A 70 -12.96 2.28 21.59
C TRP A 70 -13.53 3.66 21.24
N ILE A 71 -12.75 4.45 20.52
CA ILE A 71 -13.10 5.74 19.93
C ILE A 71 -12.94 5.61 18.41
N GLY A 72 -14.04 5.26 17.73
CA GLY A 72 -13.99 4.91 16.31
C GLY A 72 -13.06 3.70 16.07
N ASN A 73 -11.96 3.92 15.37
CA ASN A 73 -10.96 2.88 15.07
C ASN A 73 -9.80 2.85 16.07
N TYR A 74 -9.79 3.67 17.11
CA TYR A 74 -8.67 3.79 18.05
C TYR A 74 -9.10 3.33 19.44
N TYR A 75 -8.18 2.74 20.20
CA TYR A 75 -8.47 2.31 21.57
C TYR A 75 -7.70 3.19 22.56
N VAL A 76 -8.39 3.74 23.56
CA VAL A 76 -7.75 4.42 24.70
C VAL A 76 -7.59 3.45 25.86
N GLY A 77 -6.37 3.30 26.35
CA GLY A 77 -6.02 2.38 27.44
C GLY A 77 -6.49 2.88 28.81
N SER A 78 -6.07 2.18 29.87
CA SER A 78 -6.52 2.48 31.24
C SER A 78 -6.04 3.84 31.77
N SER A 79 -4.91 4.34 31.27
CA SER A 79 -4.42 5.69 31.53
C SER A 79 -5.02 6.75 30.59
N GLY A 80 -5.98 6.38 29.73
CA GLY A 80 -6.58 7.23 28.70
C GLY A 80 -5.72 7.47 27.46
N GLU A 81 -4.48 6.98 27.46
CA GLU A 81 -3.59 7.12 26.30
C GLU A 81 -4.04 6.20 25.15
N MET A 82 -4.00 6.72 23.93
CA MET A 82 -4.25 5.93 22.73
C MET A 82 -3.19 4.84 22.59
N LEU A 83 -3.64 3.60 22.47
CA LEU A 83 -2.76 2.46 22.25
C LEU A 83 -2.22 2.47 20.82
N ILE A 84 -0.92 2.21 20.66
CA ILE A 84 -0.26 2.04 19.36
C ILE A 84 0.59 0.77 19.39
N ASN A 85 0.68 0.09 18.26
CA ASN A 85 1.56 -1.06 18.03
C ASN A 85 1.50 -2.13 19.14
N THR A 86 0.28 -2.43 19.62
CA THR A 86 0.04 -3.29 20.76
C THR A 86 -1.29 -4.04 20.62
N THR A 87 -1.57 -4.94 21.56
CA THR A 87 -2.82 -5.67 21.69
C THR A 87 -3.71 -4.99 22.72
N THR A 88 -4.95 -4.68 22.35
CA THR A 88 -5.97 -4.12 23.25
C THR A 88 -6.42 -5.19 24.28
N PRO A 89 -6.98 -4.79 25.44
CA PRO A 89 -7.43 -5.74 26.47
C PRO A 89 -8.47 -6.77 26.01
N ASP A 90 -9.26 -6.43 24.99
CA ASP A 90 -10.24 -7.30 24.34
C ASP A 90 -9.65 -8.17 23.20
N GLY A 91 -8.33 -8.14 23.00
CA GLY A 91 -7.59 -9.07 22.13
C GLY A 91 -7.41 -8.63 20.69
N TYR A 92 -7.77 -7.39 20.33
CA TYR A 92 -7.54 -6.83 18.99
C TYR A 92 -6.15 -6.20 18.86
N GLN A 93 -5.61 -6.12 17.64
CA GLN A 93 -4.32 -5.47 17.37
C GLN A 93 -4.55 -4.04 16.89
N VAL A 94 -3.75 -3.09 17.36
CA VAL A 94 -3.69 -1.71 16.83
C VAL A 94 -2.34 -1.45 16.18
N GLY A 95 -2.34 -0.71 15.07
CA GLY A 95 -1.17 -0.42 14.25
C GLY A 95 -0.26 0.68 14.81
N PRO A 96 0.82 1.03 14.09
CA PRO A 96 1.73 2.11 14.48
C PRO A 96 1.08 3.50 14.57
N ASP A 97 -0.02 3.70 13.86
CA ASP A 97 -0.87 4.90 13.89
C ASP A 97 -1.99 4.81 14.95
N GLY A 98 -2.06 3.70 15.70
CA GLY A 98 -3.08 3.43 16.71
C GLY A 98 -4.41 2.92 16.17
N ALA A 99 -4.55 2.81 14.84
CA ALA A 99 -5.78 2.33 14.24
C ALA A 99 -5.92 0.81 14.42
N TRP A 100 -7.15 0.37 14.67
CA TRP A 100 -7.52 -1.02 14.77
C TRP A 100 -7.17 -1.77 13.49
N ILE A 101 -6.34 -2.80 13.62
CA ILE A 101 -6.07 -3.76 12.58
C ILE A 101 -7.20 -4.80 12.63
N GLN A 102 -8.22 -4.60 11.82
CA GLN A 102 -9.20 -5.66 11.62
C GLN A 102 -8.50 -6.86 10.98
N PRO A 103 -8.74 -8.09 11.45
CA PRO A 103 -8.20 -9.31 10.83
C PRO A 103 -8.63 -9.53 9.37
N ASN A 104 -9.44 -8.64 8.78
CA ASN A 104 -9.95 -8.77 7.42
C ASN A 104 -10.21 -7.43 6.68
N ALA A 105 -9.65 -6.29 7.14
CA ALA A 105 -9.82 -4.97 6.48
C ALA A 105 -8.67 -4.58 5.54
N GLN A 106 -7.82 -5.52 5.15
CA GLN A 106 -6.84 -5.34 4.07
C GLN A 106 -7.38 -5.86 2.73
N THR A 107 -8.70 -5.80 2.48
CA THR A 107 -9.34 -6.49 1.35
C THR A 107 -10.56 -5.76 0.81
N ALA A 108 -10.34 -4.57 0.25
CA ALA A 108 -11.12 -4.01 -0.86
C ALA A 108 -10.38 -2.73 -1.32
N GLU A 109 -9.78 -2.74 -2.51
CA GLU A 109 -9.00 -1.67 -3.17
C GLU A 109 -7.46 -1.58 -2.99
N GLN A 110 -6.80 -2.43 -2.18
CA GLN A 110 -5.33 -2.61 -2.27
C GLN A 110 -4.85 -4.06 -2.14
N THR A 111 -5.10 -4.92 -3.14
CA THR A 111 -4.56 -6.29 -3.18
C THR A 111 -3.72 -6.58 -4.41
N VAL A 112 -2.87 -5.64 -4.84
CA VAL A 112 -1.74 -5.99 -5.71
C VAL A 112 -0.55 -6.33 -4.81
N THR A 113 -0.36 -7.63 -4.55
CA THR A 113 0.77 -8.12 -3.75
C THR A 113 2.12 -7.88 -4.45
N LEU A 114 3.22 -7.95 -3.71
CA LEU A 114 4.56 -7.89 -4.32
C LEU A 114 4.76 -8.99 -5.36
N GLY A 115 4.26 -10.20 -5.11
CA GLY A 115 4.30 -11.30 -6.05
C GLY A 115 3.54 -11.01 -7.35
N MET A 116 2.34 -10.42 -7.25
CA MET A 116 1.58 -9.95 -8.42
C MET A 116 2.34 -8.87 -9.21
N LYS A 117 2.96 -7.89 -8.53
CA LYS A 117 3.79 -6.87 -9.19
C LYS A 117 5.00 -7.49 -9.92
N ASN A 118 5.64 -8.48 -9.30
CA ASN A 118 6.78 -9.17 -9.89
C ASN A 118 6.35 -10.02 -11.10
N ALA A 119 5.21 -10.70 -11.01
CA ALA A 119 4.62 -11.45 -12.11
C ALA A 119 4.30 -10.53 -13.30
N VAL A 120 3.71 -9.34 -13.07
CA VAL A 120 3.46 -8.33 -14.13
C VAL A 120 4.76 -7.93 -14.82
N LYS A 121 5.79 -7.56 -14.05
CA LYS A 121 7.10 -7.17 -14.62
C LYS A 121 7.70 -8.31 -15.45
N LYS A 122 7.59 -9.54 -14.98
CA LYS A 122 8.10 -10.72 -15.68
C LYS A 122 7.32 -11.00 -16.98
N ALA A 123 5.99 -10.86 -16.95
CA ALA A 123 5.14 -10.95 -18.13
C ALA A 123 5.52 -9.90 -19.20
N GLN A 124 5.73 -8.65 -18.79
CA GLN A 124 6.20 -7.56 -19.67
C GLN A 124 7.57 -7.86 -20.27
N GLN A 125 8.50 -8.38 -19.46
CA GLN A 125 9.82 -8.80 -19.94
C GLN A 125 9.68 -9.89 -21.00
N TYR A 126 8.87 -10.92 -20.76
CA TYR A 126 8.65 -11.98 -21.76
C TYR A 126 8.12 -11.44 -23.08
N LEU A 127 7.07 -10.61 -23.04
CA LEU A 127 6.46 -10.03 -24.23
C LEU A 127 7.37 -9.05 -24.99
N LYS A 128 8.45 -8.57 -24.37
CA LYS A 128 9.49 -7.77 -25.05
C LYS A 128 10.39 -8.61 -25.95
N TYR A 129 10.62 -9.87 -25.61
CA TYR A 129 11.58 -10.73 -26.31
C TYR A 129 10.92 -11.83 -27.15
N MET A 130 9.75 -12.30 -26.74
CA MET A 130 9.07 -13.42 -27.36
C MET A 130 7.56 -13.19 -27.43
N SER A 131 6.92 -13.81 -28.40
CA SER A 131 5.47 -13.80 -28.54
C SER A 131 4.83 -15.00 -27.85
N PHE A 132 3.74 -14.74 -27.14
CA PHE A 132 2.99 -15.73 -26.39
C PHE A 132 1.48 -15.57 -26.62
N SER A 133 0.75 -16.68 -26.54
CA SER A 133 -0.69 -16.63 -26.29
C SER A 133 -0.94 -16.23 -24.83
N ARG A 134 -2.15 -15.74 -24.52
CA ARG A 134 -2.55 -15.49 -23.12
C ARG A 134 -2.31 -16.72 -22.25
N LYS A 135 -2.77 -17.89 -22.70
CA LYS A 135 -2.62 -19.17 -22.00
C LYS A 135 -1.15 -19.60 -21.88
N GLY A 136 -0.35 -19.40 -22.92
CA GLY A 136 1.07 -19.73 -22.93
C GLY A 136 1.86 -18.90 -21.94
N LEU A 137 1.58 -17.59 -21.85
CA LEU A 137 2.26 -16.71 -20.91
C LEU A 137 1.89 -17.03 -19.45
N ILE A 138 0.61 -17.35 -19.17
CA ILE A 138 0.19 -17.79 -17.82
C ILE A 138 0.98 -19.03 -17.42
N LYS A 139 1.01 -20.07 -18.27
CA LYS A 139 1.76 -21.30 -18.00
C LYS A 139 3.25 -21.06 -17.80
N GLN A 140 3.84 -20.14 -18.56
CA GLN A 140 5.25 -19.79 -18.40
C GLN A 140 5.54 -19.20 -17.03
N LEU A 141 4.67 -18.32 -16.52
CA LEU A 141 4.81 -17.73 -15.18
C LEU A 141 4.57 -18.78 -14.09
N GLU A 142 3.58 -19.66 -14.25
CA GLU A 142 3.35 -20.78 -13.33
C GLU A 142 4.55 -21.72 -13.25
N TYR A 143 5.17 -22.03 -14.40
CA TYR A 143 6.39 -22.83 -14.46
C TYR A 143 7.56 -22.18 -13.71
N GLU A 144 7.62 -20.85 -13.68
CA GLU A 144 8.62 -20.09 -12.91
C GLU A 144 8.29 -19.96 -11.41
N GLY A 145 7.18 -20.54 -10.96
CA GLY A 145 6.80 -20.60 -9.56
C GLY A 145 5.87 -19.49 -9.09
N PHE A 146 5.34 -18.66 -9.98
CA PHE A 146 4.23 -17.78 -9.63
C PHE A 146 2.97 -18.63 -9.40
N SER A 147 2.16 -18.24 -8.43
CA SER A 147 0.85 -18.87 -8.23
C SER A 147 -0.08 -18.60 -9.43
N SER A 148 -1.07 -19.47 -9.66
CA SER A 148 -2.04 -19.30 -10.74
C SER A 148 -2.77 -17.96 -10.69
N SER A 149 -3.03 -17.44 -9.48
CA SER A 149 -3.66 -16.12 -9.29
C SER A 149 -2.72 -14.98 -9.69
N GLU A 150 -1.45 -15.03 -9.31
CA GLU A 150 -0.43 -14.04 -9.71
C GLU A 150 -0.19 -14.06 -11.22
N ALA A 151 -0.06 -15.25 -11.81
CA ALA A 151 0.16 -15.41 -13.24
C ALA A 151 -1.03 -14.90 -14.06
N THR A 152 -2.26 -15.26 -13.67
CA THR A 152 -3.48 -14.80 -14.35
C THR A 152 -3.61 -13.28 -14.24
N TYR A 153 -3.46 -12.73 -13.03
CA TYR A 153 -3.49 -11.30 -12.81
C TYR A 153 -2.44 -10.57 -13.65
N ALA A 154 -1.21 -11.09 -13.69
CA ALA A 154 -0.13 -10.46 -14.43
C ALA A 154 -0.42 -10.37 -15.92
N VAL A 155 -0.90 -11.47 -16.50
CA VAL A 155 -1.20 -11.56 -17.93
C VAL A 155 -2.40 -10.68 -18.31
N ASP A 156 -3.39 -10.53 -17.43
CA ASP A 156 -4.51 -9.63 -17.67
C ASP A 156 -4.10 -8.15 -17.51
N ALA A 157 -3.24 -7.86 -16.53
CA ALA A 157 -2.77 -6.50 -16.24
C ALA A 157 -1.77 -5.95 -17.26
N VAL A 158 -1.05 -6.79 -18.03
CA VAL A 158 -0.17 -6.29 -19.09
C VAL A 158 -0.91 -5.69 -20.28
N GLY A 159 -2.21 -5.97 -20.42
CA GLY A 159 -3.05 -5.39 -21.48
C GLY A 159 -2.52 -5.68 -22.89
N ALA A 160 -1.90 -6.84 -23.09
CA ALA A 160 -1.33 -7.20 -24.38
C ALA A 160 -2.44 -7.50 -25.40
N ASP A 161 -2.24 -7.02 -26.63
CA ASP A 161 -3.08 -7.39 -27.76
C ASP A 161 -2.70 -8.81 -28.22
N TRP A 162 -3.55 -9.79 -27.90
CA TRP A 162 -3.29 -11.20 -28.16
C TRP A 162 -3.35 -11.56 -29.65
N GLU A 163 -4.10 -10.82 -30.46
CA GLU A 163 -4.13 -10.99 -31.92
C GLU A 163 -2.79 -10.56 -32.52
N VAL A 164 -2.25 -9.42 -32.06
CA VAL A 164 -0.91 -8.95 -32.44
C VAL A 164 0.18 -9.91 -31.98
N GLN A 165 0.06 -10.49 -30.77
CA GLN A 165 1.00 -11.53 -30.33
C GLN A 165 0.92 -12.79 -31.20
N CYS A 166 -0.27 -13.18 -31.66
CA CYS A 166 -0.43 -14.30 -32.57
C CYS A 166 0.23 -14.04 -33.94
N ALA A 167 0.03 -12.85 -34.51
CA ALA A 167 0.66 -12.45 -35.76
C ALA A 167 2.19 -12.47 -35.68
N LYS A 168 2.77 -11.92 -34.60
CA LYS A 168 4.23 -11.97 -34.37
C LYS A 168 4.74 -13.41 -34.22
N LYS A 169 3.99 -14.28 -33.53
CA LYS A 169 4.33 -15.70 -33.39
C LYS A 169 4.28 -16.43 -34.74
N ALA A 170 3.25 -16.15 -35.54
CA ALA A 170 3.09 -16.70 -36.88
C ALA A 170 4.27 -16.31 -37.79
N GLU A 171 4.62 -15.02 -37.80
CA GLU A 171 5.79 -14.50 -38.52
C GLU A 171 7.08 -15.17 -38.05
N ALA A 172 7.26 -15.32 -36.73
CA ALA A 172 8.42 -15.99 -36.17
C ALA A 172 8.54 -17.44 -36.65
N TYR A 173 7.45 -18.22 -36.65
CA TYR A 173 7.50 -19.59 -37.18
C TYR A 173 7.89 -19.65 -38.64
N LEU A 174 7.32 -18.77 -39.47
CA LEU A 174 7.59 -18.74 -40.90
C LEU A 174 9.02 -18.31 -41.23
N LYS A 175 9.70 -17.57 -40.34
CA LYS A 175 11.14 -17.28 -40.47
C LYS A 175 12.03 -18.50 -40.32
N TYR A 176 11.60 -19.51 -39.55
CA TYR A 176 12.41 -20.70 -39.27
C TYR A 176 11.98 -21.93 -40.08
N THR A 177 10.70 -22.05 -40.41
CA THR A 177 10.13 -23.22 -41.09
C THR A 177 9.03 -22.81 -42.06
N SER A 178 9.04 -23.39 -43.27
CA SER A 178 7.97 -23.22 -44.25
C SER A 178 6.73 -24.04 -43.86
N PHE A 179 5.84 -23.47 -43.05
CA PHE A 179 4.56 -24.10 -42.73
C PHE A 179 3.56 -23.98 -43.90
N SER A 180 2.63 -24.93 -44.00
CA SER A 180 1.40 -24.72 -44.76
C SER A 180 0.40 -23.92 -43.93
N ARG A 181 -0.60 -23.29 -44.57
CA ARG A 181 -1.70 -22.59 -43.87
C ARG A 181 -2.32 -23.44 -42.75
N THR A 182 -2.66 -24.69 -43.04
CA THR A 182 -3.28 -25.62 -42.08
C THR A 182 -2.29 -26.05 -40.99
N GLY A 183 -1.01 -26.23 -41.34
CA GLY A 183 0.03 -26.58 -40.37
C GLY A 183 0.26 -25.44 -39.37
N LEU A 184 0.40 -24.21 -39.87
CA LEU A 184 0.58 -23.03 -39.04
C LEU A 184 -0.62 -22.79 -38.12
N LYS A 185 -1.85 -22.94 -38.66
CA LYS A 185 -3.09 -22.88 -37.87
C LYS A 185 -3.02 -23.81 -36.65
N LYS A 186 -2.74 -25.10 -36.88
CA LYS A 186 -2.67 -26.12 -35.82
C LYS A 186 -1.58 -25.79 -34.80
N GLN A 187 -0.44 -25.28 -35.24
CA GLN A 187 0.65 -24.90 -34.35
C GLN A 187 0.24 -23.75 -33.42
N LEU A 188 -0.42 -22.71 -33.94
CA LEU A 188 -0.87 -21.57 -33.14
C LEU A 188 -2.00 -21.97 -32.17
N GLU A 189 -2.93 -22.82 -32.61
CA GLU A 189 -3.96 -23.39 -31.72
C GLU A 189 -3.34 -24.23 -30.60
N TYR A 190 -2.29 -25.01 -30.90
CA TYR A 190 -1.54 -25.79 -29.91
C TYR A 190 -0.83 -24.89 -28.88
N GLU A 191 -0.25 -23.77 -29.32
CA GLU A 191 0.34 -22.75 -28.44
C GLU A 191 -0.71 -22.03 -27.57
N GLY A 192 -2.01 -22.28 -27.81
CA GLY A 192 -3.11 -21.81 -26.98
C GLY A 192 -3.72 -20.47 -27.40
N PHE A 193 -3.51 -20.05 -28.64
CA PHE A 193 -4.27 -18.92 -29.23
C PHE A 193 -5.71 -19.33 -29.52
N THR A 194 -6.63 -18.37 -29.42
CA THR A 194 -8.04 -18.56 -29.75
C THR A 194 -8.28 -18.59 -31.26
N GLY A 195 -9.42 -19.11 -31.70
CA GLY A 195 -9.72 -19.21 -33.14
C GLY A 195 -9.71 -17.87 -33.87
N SER A 196 -10.12 -16.77 -33.22
CA SER A 196 -10.07 -15.41 -33.78
C SER A 196 -8.64 -14.89 -33.88
N GLU A 197 -7.83 -15.06 -32.83
CA GLU A 197 -6.41 -14.69 -32.82
C GLU A 197 -5.62 -15.42 -33.92
N VAL A 198 -5.89 -16.72 -34.08
CA VAL A 198 -5.26 -17.54 -35.13
C VAL A 198 -5.70 -17.09 -36.52
N ALA A 199 -6.99 -16.76 -36.72
CA ALA A 199 -7.47 -16.23 -37.98
C ALA A 199 -6.76 -14.91 -38.34
N PHE A 200 -6.61 -14.00 -37.37
CA PHE A 200 -5.87 -12.76 -37.53
C PHE A 200 -4.38 -13.02 -37.84
N GLY A 201 -3.73 -13.90 -37.08
CA GLY A 201 -2.31 -14.22 -37.26
C GLY A 201 -2.00 -14.83 -38.62
N LEU A 202 -2.88 -15.70 -39.14
CA LEU A 202 -2.75 -16.25 -40.49
C LEU A 202 -2.90 -15.16 -41.57
N LEU A 203 -3.91 -14.29 -41.43
CA LEU A 203 -4.11 -13.17 -42.34
C LEU A 203 -2.89 -12.25 -42.38
N ALA A 204 -2.33 -11.93 -41.21
CA ALA A 204 -1.18 -11.05 -41.07
C ALA A 204 0.08 -11.55 -41.80
N VAL A 205 0.20 -12.85 -42.05
CA VAL A 205 1.33 -13.48 -42.76
C VAL A 205 0.99 -13.93 -44.20
N GLY A 206 -0.19 -13.56 -44.71
CA GLY A 206 -0.58 -13.77 -46.10
C GLY A 206 -1.37 -15.05 -46.40
N TYR A 207 -2.08 -15.60 -45.41
CA TYR A 207 -2.97 -16.78 -45.56
C TYR A 207 -4.47 -16.50 -45.39
#